data_AF-A0A7Y5KLU9-F1
#
_entry.id   AF-A0A7Y5KLU9-F1
#
_cell.length_a   1.000
_cell.length_b   1.000
_cell.length_c   1.000
_cell.angle_alpha   90.00
_cell.angle_beta   90.00
_cell.angle_gamma   90.00
#
_symmetry.space_group_name_H-M   'P 1'
#
loop_
_entity.id
_entity.type
_entity.pdbx_description
1 polymer ?
#
loop_
_entity_poly.entity_id
_entity_poly.type
_entity_poly.pdbx_seq_one_letter_code
_entity_poly.pdbx_strand_id
1 'polypeptide(L)'
;MASLAVPALATPAAAQTPGSTAFRLFGMVLLSARSGAANQVTASTSTGRVILTDTTGIALGPGCTRLSATSVDCGSVAGTSQLSIGLGDLNDSFDGRSVSLRTLVDSGTGSDTVATGSGNDT
;
A
#
# COMPACT_ATOMS: atom_id res chain seq x y z
N MET A 1 -34.37 38.91 22.07
CA MET A 1 -34.08 37.89 21.02
C MET A 1 -33.08 36.92 21.61
N ALA A 2 -33.52 35.70 21.93
CA ALA A 2 -32.68 34.69 22.55
C ALA A 2 -32.08 33.79 21.46
N SER A 3 -30.76 33.84 21.30
CA SER A 3 -30.03 33.03 20.33
C SER A 3 -29.79 31.64 20.92
N LEU A 4 -30.42 30.61 20.37
CA LEU A 4 -30.13 29.21 20.69
C LEU A 4 -28.80 28.82 20.03
N ALA A 5 -27.78 28.54 20.84
CA ALA A 5 -26.53 27.93 20.39
C ALA A 5 -26.75 26.43 20.17
N VAL A 6 -26.51 25.95 18.95
CA VAL A 6 -26.56 24.52 18.61
C VAL A 6 -25.18 23.91 18.88
N PRO A 7 -25.03 22.93 19.78
CA PRO A 7 -23.76 22.26 19.98
C PRO A 7 -23.52 21.32 18.79
N ALA A 8 -22.47 21.60 18.00
CA ALA A 8 -22.01 20.69 16.95
C ALA A 8 -21.35 19.47 17.61
N LEU A 9 -22.05 18.33 17.62
CA LEU A 9 -21.48 17.04 18.00
C LEU A 9 -20.52 16.61 16.90
N ALA A 10 -19.21 16.79 17.12
CA ALA A 10 -18.19 16.20 16.28
C ALA A 10 -18.26 14.68 16.44
N THR A 11 -18.82 13.97 15.45
CA THR A 11 -18.74 12.52 15.40
C THR A 11 -17.28 12.11 15.27
N PRO A 12 -16.79 11.13 16.06
CA PRO A 12 -15.44 10.62 15.88
C PRO A 12 -15.32 10.10 14.45
N ALA A 13 -14.37 10.65 13.68
CA ALA A 13 -13.97 10.04 12.43
C ALA A 13 -13.48 8.63 12.78
N ALA A 14 -14.23 7.61 12.38
CA ALA A 14 -13.76 6.23 12.51
C ALA A 14 -12.40 6.18 11.80
N ALA A 15 -11.35 5.91 12.57
CA ALA A 15 -10.02 5.71 12.01
C ALA A 15 -10.14 4.55 11.03
N GLN A 16 -10.16 4.88 9.74
CA GLN A 16 -10.35 3.91 8.69
C GLN A 16 -9.21 2.90 8.81
N THR A 17 -9.58 1.65 9.10
CA THR A 17 -8.58 0.60 9.23
C THR A 17 -7.90 0.46 7.88
N PRO A 18 -6.55 0.51 7.81
CA PRO A 18 -5.84 0.40 6.54
C PRO A 18 -6.28 -0.82 5.73
N GLY A 19 -6.38 -0.64 4.42
CA GLY A 19 -6.72 -1.71 3.48
C GLY A 19 -5.55 -2.65 3.21
N SER A 20 -4.31 -2.22 3.43
CA SER A 20 -3.14 -3.09 3.31
C SER A 20 -2.12 -2.89 4.42
N THR A 21 -1.15 -3.80 4.53
CA THR A 21 0.02 -3.69 5.41
C THR A 21 1.28 -3.90 4.59
N ALA A 22 2.27 -3.02 4.76
CA ALA A 22 3.55 -3.14 4.08
C ALA A 22 4.70 -3.29 5.07
N PHE A 23 5.61 -4.21 4.76
CA PHE A 23 6.76 -4.52 5.59
C PHE A 23 7.95 -4.95 4.75
N ARG A 24 9.14 -4.86 5.33
CA ARG A 24 10.39 -5.26 4.71
C ARG A 24 11.05 -6.34 5.54
N LEU A 25 11.34 -7.48 4.92
CA LEU A 25 11.98 -8.62 5.57
C LEU A 25 13.06 -9.21 4.67
N PHE A 26 14.27 -9.39 5.21
CA PHE A 26 15.38 -10.08 4.53
C PHE A 26 15.70 -9.57 3.11
N GLY A 27 15.55 -8.26 2.85
CA GLY A 27 15.78 -7.68 1.51
C GLY A 27 14.61 -7.86 0.55
N MET A 28 13.45 -8.31 1.02
CA MET A 28 12.21 -8.31 0.28
C MET A 28 11.27 -7.25 0.84
N VAL A 29 10.54 -6.58 -0.05
CA VAL A 29 9.45 -5.69 0.32
C VAL A 29 8.14 -6.43 0.07
N LEU A 30 7.33 -6.57 1.11
CA LEU A 30 6.07 -7.28 1.07
C LEU A 30 4.91 -6.32 1.34
N LEU A 31 3.85 -6.47 0.57
CA LEU A 31 2.56 -5.86 0.83
C LEU A 31 1.51 -6.96 0.92
N SER A 32 0.67 -6.89 1.95
CA SER A 32 -0.46 -7.78 2.13
C SER A 32 -1.72 -6.95 2.30
N ALA A 33 -2.62 -7.07 1.34
CA ALA A 33 -3.97 -6.57 1.44
C ALA A 33 -4.74 -7.25 2.59
N ARG A 34 -5.66 -6.49 3.17
CA ARG A 34 -6.62 -6.94 4.15
C ARG A 34 -7.86 -7.42 3.41
N SER A 35 -8.42 -8.52 3.89
CA SER A 35 -9.67 -9.07 3.37
C SER A 35 -10.80 -8.03 3.35
N GLY A 36 -11.51 -7.91 2.23
CA GLY A 36 -12.65 -7.03 2.03
C GLY A 36 -12.29 -5.58 1.72
N ALA A 37 -11.06 -5.29 1.29
CA ALA A 37 -10.63 -3.97 0.85
C ALA A 37 -10.28 -4.01 -0.66
N ALA A 38 -10.83 -3.08 -1.44
CA ALA A 38 -10.46 -2.93 -2.86
C ALA A 38 -9.27 -1.96 -2.99
N ASN A 39 -8.07 -2.50 -2.88
CA ASN A 39 -6.82 -1.78 -2.75
C ASN A 39 -6.35 -1.25 -4.11
N GLN A 40 -5.82 -0.01 -4.10
CA GLN A 40 -5.20 0.60 -5.28
C GLN A 40 -3.76 0.88 -4.94
N VAL A 41 -2.92 -0.12 -5.17
CA VAL A 41 -1.52 -0.14 -4.77
C VAL A 41 -0.65 0.41 -5.88
N THR A 42 0.25 1.32 -5.54
CA THR A 42 1.31 1.81 -6.43
C THR A 42 2.66 1.59 -5.78
N ALA A 43 3.57 0.93 -6.50
CA ALA A 43 4.96 0.82 -6.14
C ALA A 43 5.80 1.74 -7.02
N SER A 44 6.69 2.52 -6.39
CA SER A 44 7.60 3.40 -7.10
C SER A 44 8.98 3.41 -6.47
N THR A 45 10.00 3.69 -7.27
CA THR A 45 11.34 3.96 -6.75
C THR A 45 11.61 5.45 -6.80
N SER A 46 11.76 6.10 -5.65
CA SER A 46 12.07 7.52 -5.55
C SER A 46 13.41 7.71 -4.84
N THR A 47 14.36 8.40 -5.47
CA THR A 47 15.71 8.66 -4.90
C THR A 47 16.45 7.39 -4.43
N GLY A 48 16.23 6.25 -5.10
CA GLY A 48 16.81 4.96 -4.72
C GLY A 48 16.13 4.29 -3.52
N ARG A 49 14.91 4.71 -3.16
CA ARG A 49 14.06 4.12 -2.11
C ARG A 49 12.79 3.53 -2.69
N VAL A 50 12.31 2.43 -2.12
CA VAL A 50 11.06 1.77 -2.51
C VAL A 50 9.93 2.41 -1.74
N ILE A 51 9.04 3.09 -2.44
CA ILE A 51 7.84 3.71 -1.88
C ILE A 51 6.63 2.89 -2.30
N LEU A 52 5.83 2.48 -1.31
CA LEU A 52 4.54 1.84 -1.53
C LEU A 52 3.43 2.80 -1.12
N THR A 53 2.43 2.90 -1.97
CA THR A 53 1.24 3.72 -1.74
C THR A 53 0.00 2.88 -1.96
N ASP A 54 -1.00 3.04 -1.09
CA ASP A 54 -2.33 2.44 -1.22
C ASP A 54 -3.38 3.46 -0.84
N THR A 55 -4.31 3.77 -1.76
CA THR A 55 -5.35 4.78 -1.54
C THR A 55 -6.36 4.39 -0.46
N THR A 56 -6.52 3.09 -0.18
CA THR A 56 -7.41 2.61 0.88
C THR A 56 -6.78 2.71 2.27
N GLY A 57 -5.50 3.07 2.33
CA GLY A 57 -4.71 3.21 3.55
C GLY A 57 -3.75 2.05 3.74
N ILE A 58 -2.56 2.37 4.25
CA ILE A 58 -1.48 1.39 4.46
C ILE A 58 -1.06 1.36 5.92
N ALA A 59 -1.03 0.16 6.50
CA ALA A 59 -0.48 -0.11 7.81
C ALA A 59 1.04 -0.24 7.70
N LEU A 60 1.72 0.36 8.66
CA LEU A 60 3.17 0.32 8.76
C LEU A 60 3.59 -0.98 9.44
N GLY A 61 4.29 -1.83 8.70
CA GLY A 61 4.97 -2.99 9.26
C GLY A 61 6.48 -2.77 9.42
N PRO A 62 7.20 -3.77 9.98
CA PRO A 62 8.63 -3.67 10.27
C PRO A 62 9.47 -3.36 9.04
N GLY A 63 10.53 -2.57 9.21
CA GLY A 63 11.49 -2.27 8.15
C GLY A 63 11.01 -1.29 7.07
N CYS A 64 9.75 -0.83 7.14
CA CYS A 64 9.29 0.34 6.42
C CYS A 64 9.14 1.54 7.38
N THR A 65 9.07 2.74 6.83
CA THR A 65 8.87 4.00 7.54
C THR A 65 7.61 4.68 7.01
N ARG A 66 6.75 5.20 7.90
CA ARG A 66 5.52 5.85 7.47
C ARG A 66 5.82 7.22 6.86
N LEU A 67 5.32 7.45 5.65
CA LEU A 67 5.33 8.78 5.01
C LEU A 67 3.98 9.48 5.20
N SER A 68 2.88 8.73 5.06
CA SER A 68 1.52 9.24 5.25
C SER A 68 0.57 8.12 5.70
N ALA A 69 -0.74 8.39 5.80
CA ALA A 69 -1.75 7.36 6.05
C ALA A 69 -1.81 6.30 4.92
N THR A 70 -1.43 6.69 3.71
CA THR A 70 -1.52 5.90 2.47
C THR A 70 -0.18 5.54 1.87
N SER A 71 0.95 6.06 2.39
CA SER A 71 2.28 5.82 1.83
C SER A 71 3.31 5.42 2.88
N VAL A 72 4.19 4.49 2.51
CA VAL A 72 5.34 4.06 3.30
C VAL A 72 6.61 3.99 2.44
N ASP A 73 7.75 4.25 3.07
CA ASP A 73 9.09 4.03 2.53
C ASP A 73 9.64 2.72 3.08
N CYS A 74 9.81 1.72 2.22
CA CYS A 74 10.33 0.40 2.57
C CYS A 74 11.84 0.27 2.35
N GLY A 75 12.57 1.39 2.38
CA GLY A 75 14.02 1.45 2.40
C GLY A 75 14.65 1.42 1.02
N SER A 76 15.97 1.17 0.98
CA SER A 76 16.74 1.29 -0.26
C SER A 76 16.42 0.19 -1.27
N VAL A 77 16.30 0.59 -2.54
CA VAL A 77 16.19 -0.29 -3.71
C VAL A 77 17.42 -1.19 -3.84
N ALA A 78 18.62 -0.67 -3.57
CA ALA A 78 19.88 -1.43 -3.72
C ALA A 78 19.99 -2.62 -2.74
N GLY A 79 19.33 -2.52 -1.58
CA GLY A 79 19.27 -3.61 -0.62
C GLY A 79 18.05 -4.52 -0.81
N THR A 80 17.24 -4.28 -1.84
CA THR A 80 15.98 -4.98 -2.08
C THR A 80 16.11 -5.86 -3.32
N SER A 81 15.87 -7.15 -3.17
CA SER A 81 15.97 -8.14 -4.26
C SER A 81 14.63 -8.42 -4.94
N GLN A 82 13.52 -8.26 -4.20
CA GLN A 82 12.19 -8.60 -4.67
C GLN A 82 11.10 -7.76 -3.99
N LEU A 83 10.06 -7.40 -4.76
CA LEU A 83 8.76 -6.97 -4.28
C LEU A 83 7.79 -8.15 -4.32
N SER A 84 7.02 -8.34 -3.25
CA SER A 84 5.96 -9.35 -3.15
C SER A 84 4.67 -8.66 -2.77
N ILE A 85 3.69 -8.66 -3.66
CA ILE A 85 2.45 -7.90 -3.51
C ILE A 85 1.30 -8.89 -3.47
N GLY A 86 0.63 -9.02 -2.33
CA GLY A 86 -0.62 -9.77 -2.21
C GLY A 86 -1.79 -8.80 -2.20
N LEU A 87 -2.63 -8.86 -3.23
CA LEU A 87 -3.81 -8.01 -3.40
C LEU A 87 -5.07 -8.61 -2.76
N GLY A 88 -5.12 -9.94 -2.58
CA GLY A 88 -6.13 -10.57 -1.74
C GLY A 88 -7.46 -10.81 -2.45
N ASP A 89 -8.47 -9.99 -2.16
CA ASP A 89 -9.84 -10.19 -2.64
C ASP A 89 -10.50 -8.90 -3.10
N LEU A 90 -11.55 -9.05 -3.93
CA LEU A 90 -12.28 -7.99 -4.61
C LEU A 90 -11.57 -7.53 -5.88
N ASN A 91 -11.80 -6.30 -6.31
CA ASN A 91 -11.23 -5.77 -7.54
C ASN A 91 -10.10 -4.83 -7.15
N ASP A 92 -8.88 -5.36 -7.12
CA ASP A 92 -7.69 -4.61 -6.73
C ASP A 92 -6.91 -4.11 -7.95
N SER A 93 -6.06 -3.12 -7.74
CA SER A 93 -5.09 -2.70 -8.74
C SER A 93 -3.69 -2.57 -8.18
N PHE A 94 -2.71 -3.02 -8.96
CA PHE A 94 -1.29 -2.81 -8.70
C PHE A 94 -0.64 -2.11 -9.88
N ASP A 95 0.05 -0.99 -9.62
CA ASP A 95 0.96 -0.34 -10.56
C ASP A 95 2.38 -0.28 -10.00
N GLY A 96 3.26 -1.11 -10.54
CA GLY A 96 4.69 -1.14 -10.27
C GLY A 96 5.54 -0.83 -11.51
N ARG A 97 4.99 -0.20 -12.56
CA ARG A 97 5.71 0.05 -13.83
C ARG A 97 7.02 0.80 -13.65
N SER A 98 7.10 1.61 -12.60
CA SER A 98 8.24 2.45 -12.24
C SER A 98 9.37 1.69 -11.54
N VAL A 99 9.17 0.40 -11.25
CA VAL A 99 10.07 -0.42 -10.44
C VAL A 99 10.83 -1.40 -11.33
N SER A 100 12.16 -1.42 -11.24
CA SER A 100 13.02 -2.36 -11.98
C SER A 100 13.41 -3.60 -11.17
N LEU A 101 12.82 -3.77 -9.98
CA LEU A 101 13.03 -4.94 -9.13
C LEU A 101 12.10 -6.07 -9.57
N ARG A 102 12.53 -7.32 -9.31
CA ARG A 102 11.67 -8.49 -9.47
C ARG A 102 10.41 -8.31 -8.64
N THR A 103 9.25 -8.34 -9.28
CA THR A 103 7.96 -8.16 -8.64
C THR A 103 7.14 -9.43 -8.77
N LEU A 104 6.72 -9.99 -7.64
CA LEU A 104 5.78 -11.08 -7.56
C LEU A 104 4.42 -10.52 -7.15
N VAL A 105 3.38 -10.74 -7.94
CA VAL A 105 2.04 -10.26 -7.62
C VAL A 105 1.08 -11.43 -7.49
N ASP A 106 0.55 -11.63 -6.28
CA ASP A 106 -0.57 -12.51 -6.02
C ASP A 106 -1.86 -11.68 -6.07
N SER A 107 -2.56 -11.75 -7.19
CA SER A 107 -3.81 -10.98 -7.38
C SER A 107 -4.96 -11.51 -6.53
N GLY A 108 -4.92 -12.80 -6.18
CA GLY A 108 -5.96 -13.44 -5.41
C GLY A 108 -7.30 -13.54 -6.18
N THR A 109 -8.41 -13.27 -5.51
CA THR A 109 -9.76 -13.47 -6.08
C THR A 109 -10.44 -12.18 -6.45
N GLY A 110 -10.91 -12.10 -7.70
CA GLY A 110 -11.76 -11.03 -8.20
C GLY A 110 -11.26 -10.52 -9.54
N SER A 111 -11.59 -9.28 -9.90
CA SER A 111 -11.18 -8.71 -11.18
C SER A 111 -10.07 -7.69 -10.98
N ASP A 112 -8.84 -8.18 -10.96
CA ASP A 112 -7.66 -7.37 -10.64
C ASP A 112 -7.00 -6.77 -11.88
N THR A 113 -6.39 -5.61 -11.70
CA THR A 113 -5.55 -4.98 -12.74
C THR A 113 -4.12 -4.86 -12.25
N VAL A 114 -3.23 -5.67 -12.81
CA VAL A 114 -1.81 -5.72 -12.46
C VAL A 114 -0.96 -5.15 -13.58
N ALA A 115 -0.09 -4.21 -13.24
CA ALA A 115 0.94 -3.71 -14.12
C ALA A 115 2.28 -3.71 -13.40
N THR A 116 3.20 -4.57 -13.82
CA THR A 116 4.55 -4.61 -13.28
C THR A 116 5.53 -3.84 -14.17
N GLY A 117 6.78 -3.75 -13.72
CA GLY A 117 7.83 -3.01 -14.41
C GLY A 117 8.64 -3.90 -15.35
N SER A 118 9.94 -3.63 -15.39
CA SER A 118 10.91 -4.36 -16.22
C SER A 118 11.68 -5.42 -15.43
N GLY A 119 11.20 -5.76 -14.23
CA GLY A 119 11.79 -6.83 -13.42
C GLY A 119 11.54 -8.21 -14.04
N ASN A 120 12.22 -9.23 -13.51
CA ASN A 120 11.89 -10.64 -13.81
C ASN A 120 10.60 -11.04 -13.08
N ASP A 121 9.50 -10.41 -13.46
CA ASP A 121 8.24 -10.40 -12.74
C ASP A 121 7.47 -11.72 -12.91
N THR A 122 6.64 -12.08 -11.93
CA THR A 122 5.87 -13.34 -11.95
C THR A 122 4.52 -13.18 -11.29
#